data_AF-A0A2R6C765-F1
#
_entry.id   AF-A0A2R6C765-F1
#
_cell.length_a   1.000
_cell.length_b   1.000
_cell.length_c   1.000
_cell.angle_alpha   90.00
_cell.angle_beta   90.00
_cell.angle_gamma   90.00
#
_symmetry.space_group_name_H-M   'P 1'
#
loop_
_entity.id
_entity.type
_entity.pdbx_description
1 polymer ?
#
loop_
_entity_poly.entity_id
_entity_poly.type
_entity_poly.pdbx_seq_one_letter_code
_entity_poly.pdbx_strand_id
1 'polypeptide(L)'
;MGGNPTSGPTALDIIGLLKHRLRLFLGGLWLLDGLLQMQPQMFTSNFPAQVLLPSFQSLPQPLRAFALGTLYPYIQLHEQVFNTLALLVQVALGAIILVAPKRLYGVSLVTSIVWSTLIWVFGQAFGSIFAFTGGGTLMLGTPSIYTGFPGSGLLYIYLSLILLLPDKVWENHSRKSLSPLWDFAPLLLTGALIAQLNPNLFTASGQATIFQSNLDTNIPQALAWSVASLAGYSMASPFLANILEVIPIISLIALWLTGHRRTAFILSCVYLAFAWWFGMGLGGLLTGLGTDPNTPPLLLAISYLTLEKQVFDKRVLVENTMSAPRYN
;
A
#
# COMPACT_ATOMS: atom_id res chain seq x y z
N MET A 1 -17.94 -23.49 45.56
CA MET A 1 -16.81 -23.06 44.71
C MET A 1 -17.35 -22.84 43.30
N GLY A 2 -17.94 -21.67 43.04
CA GLY A 2 -18.39 -21.30 41.70
C GLY A 2 -17.20 -20.74 40.94
N GLY A 3 -16.64 -21.52 40.02
CA GLY A 3 -15.64 -21.02 39.09
C GLY A 3 -16.27 -19.90 38.28
N ASN A 4 -15.69 -18.69 38.34
CA ASN A 4 -16.02 -17.63 37.40
C ASN A 4 -15.88 -18.23 36.00
N PRO A 5 -16.92 -18.22 35.14
CA PRO A 5 -16.72 -18.54 33.75
C PRO A 5 -15.70 -17.51 33.25
N THR A 6 -14.55 -17.99 32.80
CA THR A 6 -13.54 -17.17 32.14
C THR A 6 -14.22 -16.56 30.92
N SER A 7 -14.75 -15.34 31.06
CA SER A 7 -15.34 -14.58 29.98
C SER A 7 -14.28 -14.46 28.90
N GLY A 8 -14.55 -15.05 27.74
CA GLY A 8 -13.67 -14.91 26.58
C GLY A 8 -13.44 -13.43 26.24
N PRO A 9 -12.40 -13.12 25.46
CA PRO A 9 -12.11 -11.74 25.09
C PRO A 9 -13.32 -11.10 24.41
N THR A 10 -13.68 -9.91 24.88
CA THR A 10 -14.82 -9.13 24.38
C THR A 10 -14.54 -8.60 22.97
N ALA A 11 -15.57 -8.16 22.24
CA ALA A 11 -15.41 -7.45 20.97
C ALA A 11 -14.40 -6.29 21.04
N LEU A 12 -14.43 -5.51 22.12
CA LEU A 12 -13.51 -4.39 22.36
C LEU A 12 -12.05 -4.86 22.54
N ASP A 13 -11.84 -6.02 23.19
CA ASP A 13 -10.49 -6.59 23.36
C ASP A 13 -9.88 -6.97 22.00
N ILE A 14 -10.69 -7.48 21.06
CA ILE A 14 -10.25 -7.84 19.71
C ILE A 14 -9.88 -6.59 18.91
N ILE A 15 -10.72 -5.54 18.93
CA ILE A 15 -10.42 -4.27 18.27
C ILE A 15 -9.14 -3.66 18.85
N GLY A 16 -8.99 -3.70 20.17
CA GLY A 16 -7.77 -3.25 20.86
C GLY A 16 -6.52 -3.98 20.40
N LEU A 17 -6.57 -5.32 20.35
CA LEU A 17 -5.46 -6.15 19.85
C LEU A 17 -5.14 -5.88 18.38
N LEU A 18 -6.16 -5.74 17.53
CA LEU A 18 -5.99 -5.50 16.11
C LEU A 18 -5.35 -4.13 15.85
N LYS A 19 -5.84 -3.09 16.52
CA LYS A 19 -5.25 -1.75 16.47
C LYS A 19 -3.83 -1.74 16.99
N HIS A 20 -3.54 -2.49 18.04
CA HIS A 20 -2.17 -2.62 18.55
C HIS A 20 -1.24 -3.25 17.49
N ARG A 21 -1.65 -4.34 16.84
CA ARG A 21 -0.87 -4.97 15.75
C ARG A 21 -0.67 -4.03 14.56
N LEU A 22 -1.71 -3.32 14.12
CA LEU A 22 -1.63 -2.34 13.05
C LEU A 22 -0.72 -1.16 13.41
N ARG A 23 -0.78 -0.70 14.67
CA ARG A 23 0.13 0.34 15.20
C ARG A 23 1.58 -0.13 15.14
N LEU A 24 1.87 -1.35 15.58
CA LEU A 24 3.21 -1.93 15.51
C LEU A 24 3.69 -2.05 14.06
N PHE A 25 2.81 -2.50 13.17
CA PHE A 25 3.11 -2.62 11.75
C PHE A 25 3.42 -1.27 11.10
N LEU A 26 2.55 -0.27 11.27
CA LEU A 26 2.74 1.08 10.72
C LEU A 26 4.00 1.76 11.28
N GLY A 27 4.22 1.65 12.59
CA GLY A 27 5.41 2.21 13.23
C GLY A 27 6.71 1.51 12.78
N GLY A 28 6.67 0.18 12.65
CA GLY A 28 7.78 -0.60 12.13
C GLY A 28 8.10 -0.29 10.66
N LEU A 29 7.08 -0.07 9.83
CA LEU A 29 7.24 0.38 8.46
C LEU A 29 7.90 1.76 8.37
N TRP A 30 7.46 2.74 9.15
CA TRP A 30 8.14 4.05 9.17
C TRP A 30 9.61 3.98 9.61
N LEU A 31 9.94 3.09 10.55
CA LEU A 31 11.34 2.83 10.91
C LEU A 31 12.10 2.17 9.77
N LEU A 32 11.51 1.19 9.08
CA LEU A 32 12.11 0.55 7.91
C LEU A 32 12.38 1.57 6.81
N ASP A 33 11.40 2.42 6.48
CA ASP A 33 11.55 3.48 5.48
C ASP A 33 12.70 4.42 5.88
N GLY A 34 12.75 4.85 7.14
CA GLY A 34 13.84 5.67 7.66
C GLY A 34 15.23 5.00 7.56
N LEU A 35 15.30 3.69 7.79
CA LEU A 35 16.53 2.91 7.59
C LEU A 35 16.91 2.82 6.11
N LEU A 36 15.92 2.71 5.21
CA LEU A 36 16.15 2.71 3.77
C LEU A 36 16.69 4.07 3.29
N GLN A 37 16.30 5.18 3.92
CA GLN A 37 16.92 6.48 3.63
C GLN A 37 18.41 6.55 4.00
N MET A 38 18.92 5.64 4.85
CA MET A 38 20.34 5.58 5.19
C MET A 38 21.21 4.98 4.08
N GLN A 39 20.62 4.46 3.01
CA GLN A 39 21.38 3.87 1.91
C GLN A 39 22.34 4.90 1.30
N PRO A 40 23.62 4.55 1.02
CA PRO A 40 24.61 5.53 0.56
C PRO A 40 24.23 6.27 -0.72
N GLN A 41 23.54 5.59 -1.65
CA GLN A 41 23.08 6.20 -2.90
C GLN A 41 22.05 7.32 -2.67
N MET A 42 21.33 7.31 -1.53
CA MET A 42 20.32 8.31 -1.19
C MET A 42 20.91 9.70 -0.86
N PHE A 43 22.21 9.76 -0.59
CA PHE A 43 22.97 10.99 -0.31
C PHE A 43 23.76 11.50 -1.53
N THR A 44 23.40 11.01 -2.73
CA THR A 44 24.01 11.38 -4.01
C THR A 44 22.96 11.92 -4.97
N SER A 45 23.40 12.52 -6.07
CA SER A 45 22.55 13.01 -7.16
C SER A 45 21.67 11.94 -7.80
N ASN A 46 21.96 10.66 -7.56
CA ASN A 46 21.13 9.56 -8.01
C ASN A 46 19.76 9.56 -7.34
N PHE A 47 19.63 9.98 -6.08
CA PHE A 47 18.33 10.06 -5.40
C PHE A 47 17.33 10.97 -6.13
N PRO A 48 17.60 12.28 -6.30
CA PRO A 48 16.66 13.13 -7.01
C PRO A 48 16.50 12.69 -8.47
N ALA A 49 17.57 12.28 -9.15
CA ALA A 49 17.53 11.93 -10.57
C ALA A 49 16.73 10.65 -10.88
N GLN A 50 16.79 9.63 -10.01
CA GLN A 50 16.20 8.32 -10.28
C GLN A 50 14.91 8.09 -9.51
N VAL A 51 14.71 8.74 -8.36
CA VAL A 51 13.52 8.55 -7.52
C VAL A 51 12.51 9.69 -7.74
N LEU A 52 12.94 10.95 -7.67
CA LEU A 52 12.02 12.08 -7.70
C LEU A 52 11.70 12.58 -9.11
N LEU A 53 12.70 12.64 -10.00
CA LEU A 53 12.51 13.17 -11.35
C LEU A 53 11.44 12.41 -12.16
N PRO A 54 11.43 11.06 -12.20
CA PRO A 54 10.39 10.34 -12.94
C PRO A 54 8.98 10.62 -12.39
N SER A 55 8.85 10.68 -11.07
CA SER A 55 7.59 11.03 -10.40
C SER A 55 7.16 12.47 -10.69
N PHE A 56 8.10 13.42 -10.68
CA PHE A 56 7.77 14.81 -10.99
C PHE A 56 7.35 14.99 -12.46
N GLN A 57 7.96 14.23 -13.39
CA GLN A 57 7.59 14.28 -14.81
C GLN A 57 6.18 13.73 -15.08
N SER A 58 5.72 12.77 -14.28
CA SER A 58 4.39 12.18 -14.38
C SER A 58 3.29 12.94 -13.63
N LEU A 59 3.64 13.97 -12.84
CA LEU A 59 2.67 14.80 -12.13
C LEU A 59 1.70 15.56 -13.05
N PRO A 60 0.49 15.86 -12.55
CA PRO A 60 -0.42 16.81 -13.19
C PRO A 60 0.10 18.23 -13.30
N GLN A 61 -0.27 18.97 -14.35
CA GLN A 61 -0.22 20.44 -14.25
C GLN A 61 -1.28 20.95 -13.26
N PRO A 62 -1.02 21.99 -12.46
CA PRO A 62 0.21 22.81 -12.40
C PRO A 62 1.31 22.25 -11.49
N LEU A 63 1.06 21.14 -10.77
CA LEU A 63 2.00 20.56 -9.81
C LEU A 63 3.34 20.15 -10.46
N ARG A 64 3.31 19.64 -11.70
CA ARG A 64 4.50 19.32 -12.47
C ARG A 64 5.38 20.54 -12.71
N ALA A 65 4.81 21.67 -13.13
CA ALA A 65 5.57 22.90 -13.34
C ALA A 65 6.20 23.39 -12.03
N PHE A 66 5.46 23.32 -10.92
CA PHE A 66 6.00 23.63 -9.60
C PHE A 66 7.11 22.67 -9.17
N ALA A 67 6.90 21.37 -9.32
CA ALA A 67 7.86 20.34 -8.92
C ALA A 67 9.15 20.42 -9.73
N LEU A 68 9.07 20.51 -11.06
CA LEU A 68 10.24 20.58 -11.94
C LEU A 68 10.91 21.97 -11.94
N GLY A 69 10.12 23.05 -11.88
CA GLY A 69 10.63 24.42 -11.97
C GLY A 69 11.10 24.99 -10.63
N THR A 70 10.58 24.49 -9.51
CA THR A 70 10.92 24.97 -8.16
C THR A 70 11.56 23.88 -7.33
N LEU A 71 10.84 22.79 -7.00
CA LEU A 71 11.32 21.81 -6.01
C LEU A 71 12.59 21.09 -6.47
N TYR A 72 12.62 20.60 -7.72
CA TYR A 72 13.69 19.75 -8.20
C TYR A 72 15.08 20.41 -8.18
N PRO A 73 15.27 21.64 -8.71
CA PRO A 73 16.55 22.34 -8.59
C PRO A 73 17.03 22.51 -7.15
N TYR A 74 16.12 22.86 -6.21
CA TYR A 74 16.47 23.02 -4.80
C TYR A 74 16.85 21.70 -4.14
N ILE A 75 16.13 20.62 -4.46
CA ILE A 75 16.43 19.29 -3.92
C ILE A 75 17.76 18.77 -4.47
N GLN A 76 18.05 18.95 -5.77
CA GLN A 76 19.34 18.56 -6.34
C GLN A 76 20.51 19.30 -5.68
N LEU A 77 20.37 20.59 -5.39
CA LEU A 77 21.45 21.36 -4.76
C LEU A 77 21.72 20.93 -3.30
N HIS A 78 20.70 20.39 -2.62
CA HIS A 78 20.73 20.08 -1.19
C HIS A 78 20.27 18.65 -0.88
N GLU A 79 20.58 17.70 -1.75
CA GLU A 79 20.07 16.32 -1.71
C GLU A 79 20.31 15.65 -0.35
N GLN A 80 21.49 15.86 0.25
CA GLN A 80 21.85 15.31 1.56
C GLN A 80 20.97 15.87 2.67
N VAL A 81 20.62 17.16 2.61
CA VAL A 81 19.76 17.80 3.61
C VAL A 81 18.34 17.26 3.51
N PHE A 82 17.79 17.19 2.29
CA PHE A 82 16.44 16.66 2.07
C PHE A 82 16.33 15.18 2.46
N ASN A 83 17.32 14.36 2.11
CA ASN A 83 17.34 12.96 2.50
C ASN A 83 17.48 12.80 4.03
N THR A 84 18.33 13.59 4.68
CA THR A 84 18.47 13.60 6.15
C THR A 84 17.16 14.01 6.83
N LEU A 85 16.46 15.02 6.30
CA LEU A 85 15.14 15.42 6.82
C LEU A 85 14.12 14.30 6.65
N ALA A 86 14.06 13.66 5.49
CA ALA A 86 13.16 12.52 5.25
C ALA A 86 13.44 11.38 6.23
N LEU A 87 14.71 11.00 6.40
CA LEU A 87 15.16 10.02 7.38
C LEU A 87 14.70 10.38 8.80
N LEU A 88 14.96 11.61 9.25
CA LEU A 88 14.63 12.03 10.62
C LEU A 88 13.13 12.02 10.85
N VAL A 89 12.34 12.49 9.87
CA VAL A 89 10.88 12.47 9.96
C VAL A 89 10.35 11.02 10.03
N GLN A 90 10.84 10.13 9.17
CA GLN A 90 10.38 8.74 9.12
C GLN A 90 10.77 7.97 10.40
N VAL A 91 12.01 8.11 10.87
CA VAL A 91 12.45 7.50 12.13
C VAL A 91 11.67 8.05 13.33
N ALA A 92 11.46 9.37 13.39
CA ALA A 92 10.69 9.99 14.46
C ALA A 92 9.23 9.51 14.45
N LEU A 93 8.58 9.45 13.28
CA LEU A 93 7.23 8.91 13.14
C LEU A 93 7.17 7.46 13.62
N GLY A 94 8.08 6.60 13.17
CA GLY A 94 8.13 5.20 13.58
C GLY A 94 8.30 5.04 15.09
N ALA A 95 9.28 5.74 15.69
CA ALA A 95 9.54 5.66 17.12
C ALA A 95 8.37 6.20 17.97
N ILE A 96 7.79 7.34 17.59
CA ILE A 96 6.66 7.93 18.31
C ILE A 96 5.42 7.05 18.16
N ILE A 97 5.10 6.57 16.95
CA ILE A 97 3.96 5.66 16.76
C ILE A 97 4.14 4.41 17.62
N LEU A 98 5.33 3.82 17.73
CA LEU A 98 5.55 2.63 18.54
C LEU A 98 5.49 2.87 20.05
N VAL A 99 6.15 3.92 20.55
CA VAL A 99 6.44 4.07 21.99
C VAL A 99 5.57 5.12 22.66
N ALA A 100 5.03 6.09 21.91
CA ALA A 100 4.56 7.31 22.52
C ALA A 100 3.28 7.15 23.37
N PRO A 101 3.13 8.01 24.40
CA PRO A 101 1.91 8.11 25.19
C PRO A 101 0.74 8.61 24.33
N LYS A 102 -0.50 8.35 24.80
CA LYS A 102 -1.75 8.61 24.06
C LYS A 102 -1.84 9.99 23.41
N ARG A 103 -1.31 11.05 24.05
CA ARG A 103 -1.35 12.43 23.53
C ARG A 103 -0.52 12.61 22.27
N LEU A 104 0.70 12.07 22.25
CA LEU A 104 1.61 12.16 21.11
C LEU A 104 1.24 11.18 19.99
N TYR A 105 0.58 10.06 20.35
CA TYR A 105 0.10 9.08 19.38
C TYR A 105 -0.83 9.69 18.33
N GLY A 106 -1.87 10.43 18.75
CA GLY A 106 -2.79 11.08 17.83
C GLY A 106 -2.10 12.09 16.90
N VAL A 107 -1.20 12.91 17.46
CA VAL A 107 -0.40 13.87 16.68
C VAL A 107 0.46 13.14 15.65
N SER A 108 1.14 12.06 16.06
CA SER A 108 2.00 11.29 15.15
C SER A 108 1.24 10.66 13.99
N LEU A 109 0.00 10.22 14.20
CA LEU A 109 -0.83 9.70 13.11
C LEU A 109 -1.27 10.81 12.15
N VAL A 110 -1.59 12.01 12.64
CA VAL A 110 -1.88 13.16 11.78
C VAL A 110 -0.64 13.57 10.98
N THR A 111 0.52 13.62 11.62
CA THR A 111 1.80 13.88 10.94
C THR A 111 2.11 12.79 9.92
N SER A 112 1.84 11.52 10.23
CA SER A 112 1.97 10.39 9.31
C SER A 112 1.08 10.57 8.08
N ILE A 113 -0.16 11.03 8.23
CA ILE A 113 -1.07 11.35 7.10
C ILE A 113 -0.48 12.45 6.24
N VAL A 114 -0.02 13.55 6.83
CA VAL A 114 0.55 14.69 6.09
C VAL A 114 1.79 14.26 5.32
N TRP A 115 2.72 13.56 5.97
CA TRP A 115 3.95 13.10 5.35
C TRP A 115 3.70 12.07 4.24
N SER A 116 2.82 11.10 4.49
CA SER A 116 2.40 10.13 3.48
C SER A 116 1.72 10.79 2.28
N THR A 117 0.96 11.86 2.50
CA THR A 117 0.34 12.62 1.41
C THR A 117 1.39 13.32 0.55
N LEU A 118 2.42 13.90 1.17
CA LEU A 118 3.54 14.50 0.43
C LEU A 118 4.28 13.46 -0.40
N ILE A 119 4.57 12.29 0.16
CA ILE A 119 5.21 11.18 -0.58
C ILE A 119 4.28 10.69 -1.70
N TRP A 120 3.00 10.48 -1.41
CA TRP A 120 2.06 9.96 -2.39
C TRP A 120 1.88 10.90 -3.59
N VAL A 121 1.82 12.21 -3.33
CA VAL A 121 1.73 13.24 -4.38
C VAL A 121 3.06 13.36 -5.12
N PHE A 122 4.13 13.76 -4.42
CA PHE A 122 5.38 14.16 -5.08
C PHE A 122 6.34 12.99 -5.34
N GLY A 123 6.43 12.04 -4.43
CA GLY A 123 7.29 10.86 -4.57
C GLY A 123 6.71 9.77 -5.45
N GLN A 124 5.38 9.65 -5.51
CA GLN A 124 4.69 8.55 -6.22
C GLN A 124 3.73 9.02 -7.31
N ALA A 125 3.62 10.34 -7.55
CA ALA A 125 2.76 10.91 -8.59
C ALA A 125 1.31 10.39 -8.55
N PHE A 126 0.72 10.33 -7.36
CA PHE A 126 -0.61 9.75 -7.10
C PHE A 126 -0.70 8.25 -7.47
N GLY A 127 0.41 7.50 -7.40
CA GLY A 127 0.45 6.09 -7.78
C GLY A 127 0.13 5.84 -9.25
N SER A 128 0.49 6.80 -10.13
CA SER A 128 0.24 6.77 -11.57
C SER A 128 -1.25 6.76 -11.97
N ILE A 129 -2.14 7.14 -11.05
CA ILE A 129 -3.59 7.22 -11.31
C ILE A 129 -3.92 8.28 -12.37
N PHE A 130 -3.13 9.34 -12.42
CA PHE A 130 -3.30 10.47 -13.33
C PHE A 130 -2.15 10.54 -14.33
N ALA A 131 -2.45 10.94 -15.57
CA ALA A 131 -1.47 11.22 -16.61
C ALA A 131 -1.90 12.42 -17.46
N PHE A 132 -0.97 13.04 -18.19
CA PHE A 132 -1.25 14.17 -19.07
C PHE A 132 -0.71 13.96 -20.47
N THR A 133 -1.51 14.31 -21.47
CA THR A 133 -1.04 14.42 -22.86
C THR A 133 -0.35 15.75 -23.09
N GLY A 134 0.44 15.87 -24.16
CA GLY A 134 1.21 17.07 -24.52
C GLY A 134 0.41 18.37 -24.67
N GLY A 135 -0.93 18.33 -24.58
CA GLY A 135 -1.84 19.49 -24.59
C GLY A 135 -2.37 19.93 -23.22
N GLY A 136 -1.97 19.30 -22.11
CA GLY A 136 -2.39 19.71 -20.76
C GLY A 136 -3.72 19.13 -20.27
N THR A 137 -4.31 18.16 -20.99
CA THR A 137 -5.52 17.45 -20.55
C THR A 137 -5.19 16.39 -19.50
N LEU A 138 -5.85 16.47 -18.34
CA LEU A 138 -5.83 15.44 -17.31
C LEU A 138 -6.56 14.19 -17.82
N MET A 139 -5.86 13.06 -17.84
CA MET A 139 -6.40 11.75 -18.18
C MET A 139 -6.14 10.78 -17.03
N LEU A 140 -6.89 9.67 -16.99
CA LEU A 140 -6.48 8.53 -16.19
C LEU A 140 -5.17 7.99 -16.77
N GLY A 141 -4.19 7.74 -15.90
CA GLY A 141 -2.97 7.04 -16.28
C GLY A 141 -3.23 5.58 -16.61
N THR A 142 -2.15 4.81 -16.68
CA THR A 142 -2.21 3.34 -16.81
C THR A 142 -1.68 2.69 -15.55
N PRO A 143 -2.29 2.96 -14.37
CA PRO A 143 -1.85 2.33 -13.14
C PRO A 143 -2.05 0.82 -13.22
N SER A 144 -1.19 0.08 -12.53
CA SER A 144 -1.32 -1.36 -12.38
C SER A 144 -0.91 -1.74 -10.97
N ILE A 145 -1.56 -2.76 -10.41
CA ILE A 145 -1.13 -3.34 -9.12
C ILE A 145 0.29 -3.90 -9.19
N TYR A 146 0.79 -4.24 -10.38
CA TYR A 146 2.17 -4.69 -10.59
C TYR A 146 3.17 -3.54 -10.64
N THR A 147 2.73 -2.29 -10.85
CA THR A 147 3.57 -1.08 -10.82
C THR A 147 3.39 -0.27 -9.53
N GLY A 148 2.66 -0.82 -8.56
CA GLY A 148 2.53 -0.23 -7.23
C GLY A 148 1.23 0.50 -6.98
N PHE A 149 0.25 0.49 -7.90
CA PHE A 149 -1.06 1.12 -7.68
C PHE A 149 -1.71 0.68 -6.36
N PRO A 150 -2.29 1.61 -5.56
CA PRO A 150 -2.44 3.05 -5.79
C PRO A 150 -1.27 3.89 -5.26
N GLY A 151 -0.14 3.27 -4.95
CA GLY A 151 1.00 3.84 -4.24
C GLY A 151 0.92 3.49 -2.76
N SER A 152 2.07 3.11 -2.18
CA SER A 152 2.15 2.79 -0.75
C SER A 152 1.74 3.97 0.11
N GLY A 153 2.06 5.21 -0.28
CA GLY A 153 1.70 6.41 0.48
C GLY A 153 0.20 6.52 0.78
N LEU A 154 -0.68 6.13 -0.16
CA LEU A 154 -2.12 6.09 0.08
C LEU A 154 -2.53 5.04 1.13
N LEU A 155 -1.81 3.92 1.19
CA LEU A 155 -2.01 2.90 2.20
C LEU A 155 -1.51 3.34 3.58
N TYR A 156 -0.41 4.09 3.68
CA TYR A 156 0.00 4.71 4.95
C TYR A 156 -1.03 5.73 5.44
N ILE A 157 -1.61 6.55 4.54
CA ILE A 157 -2.72 7.47 4.85
C ILE A 157 -3.89 6.67 5.41
N TYR A 158 -4.31 5.61 4.71
CA TYR A 158 -5.41 4.76 5.13
C TYR A 158 -5.17 4.13 6.52
N LEU A 159 -4.02 3.50 6.73
CA LEU A 159 -3.65 2.89 8.02
C LEU A 159 -3.64 3.92 9.15
N SER A 160 -3.10 5.12 8.90
CA SER A 160 -3.06 6.20 9.88
C SER A 160 -4.48 6.69 10.23
N LEU A 161 -5.35 6.82 9.22
CA LEU A 161 -6.74 7.22 9.41
C LEU A 161 -7.52 6.21 10.25
N ILE A 162 -7.46 4.90 9.92
CA ILE A 162 -8.22 3.89 10.66
C ILE A 162 -7.75 3.75 12.11
N LEU A 163 -6.47 4.00 12.37
CA LEU A 163 -5.90 4.01 13.72
C LEU A 163 -6.32 5.24 14.54
N LEU A 164 -6.64 6.36 13.88
CA LEU A 164 -7.22 7.55 14.53
C LEU A 164 -8.69 7.37 14.88
N LEU A 165 -9.42 6.49 14.19
CA LEU A 165 -10.86 6.30 14.43
C LEU A 165 -11.14 5.74 15.83
N PRO A 166 -12.18 6.21 16.55
CA PRO A 166 -12.61 5.62 17.81
C PRO A 166 -13.09 4.17 17.67
N ASP A 167 -12.96 3.35 18.72
CA ASP A 167 -13.34 1.92 18.70
C ASP A 167 -14.82 1.70 18.33
N LYS A 168 -15.72 2.59 18.75
CA LYS A 168 -17.15 2.56 18.38
C LYS A 168 -17.37 2.59 16.87
N VAL A 169 -16.50 3.27 16.11
CA VAL A 169 -16.61 3.30 14.64
C VAL A 169 -16.30 1.94 14.04
N TRP A 170 -15.29 1.22 14.59
CA TRP A 170 -14.92 -0.13 14.17
C TRP A 170 -16.05 -1.12 14.37
N GLU A 171 -16.71 -1.08 15.54
CA GLU A 171 -17.88 -1.91 15.86
C GLU A 171 -19.04 -1.65 14.89
N ASN A 172 -19.40 -0.38 14.69
CA ASN A 172 -20.47 0.01 13.77
C ASN A 172 -20.19 -0.43 12.33
N HIS A 173 -18.93 -0.33 11.90
CA HIS A 173 -18.51 -0.71 10.57
C HIS A 173 -18.43 -2.23 10.37
N SER A 174 -18.29 -3.03 11.44
CA SER A 174 -18.31 -4.49 11.30
C SER A 174 -19.70 -5.00 10.93
N ARG A 175 -20.76 -4.36 11.47
CA ARG A 175 -22.16 -4.73 11.22
C ARG A 175 -22.63 -4.47 9.77
N LYS A 176 -21.84 -3.73 8.98
CA LYS A 176 -22.16 -3.44 7.57
C LYS A 176 -21.71 -4.61 6.69
N SER A 177 -22.57 -5.02 5.76
CA SER A 177 -22.24 -6.05 4.76
C SER A 177 -20.94 -5.71 4.01
N LEU A 178 -20.84 -4.48 3.49
CA LEU A 178 -19.63 -3.91 2.92
C LEU A 178 -19.14 -2.73 3.76
N SER A 179 -17.88 -2.77 4.17
CA SER A 179 -17.28 -1.80 5.07
C SER A 179 -15.93 -1.32 4.56
N PRO A 180 -15.77 -0.06 4.16
CA PRO A 180 -14.47 0.47 3.71
C PRO A 180 -13.34 0.41 4.75
N LEU A 181 -13.69 0.19 6.02
CA LEU A 181 -12.73 0.00 7.11
C LEU A 181 -12.20 -1.45 7.18
N TRP A 182 -13.07 -2.44 6.91
CA TRP A 182 -12.68 -3.85 7.00
C TRP A 182 -12.39 -4.49 5.63
N ASP A 183 -13.08 -4.03 4.59
CA ASP A 183 -13.09 -4.59 3.24
C ASP A 183 -12.31 -3.71 2.25
N PHE A 184 -11.36 -2.89 2.73
CA PHE A 184 -10.59 -2.00 1.87
C PHE A 184 -9.71 -2.75 0.86
N ALA A 185 -9.12 -3.89 1.24
CA ALA A 185 -8.32 -4.69 0.33
C ALA A 185 -9.10 -5.17 -0.91
N PRO A 186 -10.27 -5.84 -0.79
CA PRO A 186 -11.05 -6.21 -1.98
C PRO A 186 -11.62 -5.01 -2.75
N LEU A 187 -11.90 -3.88 -2.07
CA LEU A 187 -12.28 -2.64 -2.75
C LEU A 187 -11.14 -2.08 -3.61
N LEU A 188 -9.92 -2.08 -3.09
CA LEU A 188 -8.73 -1.66 -3.81
C LEU A 188 -8.42 -2.61 -4.96
N LEU A 189 -8.54 -3.93 -4.77
CA LEU A 189 -8.41 -4.91 -5.84
C LEU A 189 -9.44 -4.69 -6.94
N THR A 190 -10.67 -4.26 -6.62
CA THR A 190 -11.66 -3.85 -7.63
C THR A 190 -11.17 -2.63 -8.42
N GLY A 191 -10.59 -1.63 -7.74
CA GLY A 191 -9.95 -0.49 -8.42
C GLY A 191 -8.79 -0.92 -9.31
N ALA A 192 -7.95 -1.84 -8.83
CA ALA A 192 -6.84 -2.40 -9.59
C ALA A 192 -7.31 -3.21 -10.80
N LEU A 193 -8.43 -3.94 -10.69
CA LEU A 193 -9.04 -4.64 -11.81
C LEU A 193 -9.47 -3.66 -12.90
N ILE A 194 -10.18 -2.59 -12.52
CA ILE A 194 -10.61 -1.56 -13.47
C ILE A 194 -9.39 -0.93 -14.17
N ALA A 195 -8.34 -0.65 -13.41
CA ALA A 195 -7.08 -0.13 -13.94
C ALA A 195 -6.40 -1.12 -14.90
N GLN A 196 -6.33 -2.40 -14.53
CA GLN A 196 -5.71 -3.46 -15.33
C GLN A 196 -6.45 -3.74 -16.65
N LEU A 197 -7.75 -3.44 -16.71
CA LEU A 197 -8.58 -3.53 -17.91
C LEU A 197 -8.37 -2.37 -18.89
N ASN A 198 -7.46 -1.43 -18.62
CA ASN A 198 -7.12 -0.37 -19.55
C ASN A 198 -6.61 -0.97 -20.89
N PRO A 199 -7.14 -0.54 -22.05
CA PRO A 199 -6.73 -1.06 -23.36
C PRO A 199 -5.21 -1.01 -23.62
N ASN A 200 -4.50 -0.04 -23.06
CA ASN A 200 -3.06 0.06 -23.21
C ASN A 200 -2.33 -1.17 -22.64
N LEU A 201 -2.82 -1.77 -21.56
CA LEU A 201 -2.21 -2.93 -20.92
C LEU A 201 -2.37 -4.22 -21.74
N PHE A 202 -3.18 -4.21 -22.80
CA PHE A 202 -3.26 -5.28 -23.81
C PHE A 202 -2.28 -5.08 -24.97
N THR A 203 -1.43 -4.05 -24.92
CA THR A 203 -0.40 -3.76 -25.93
C THR A 203 0.99 -4.07 -25.40
N ALA A 204 1.95 -4.31 -26.30
CA ALA A 204 3.34 -4.53 -25.92
C ALA A 204 3.93 -3.32 -25.16
N SER A 205 3.55 -2.10 -25.54
CA SER A 205 4.00 -0.87 -24.84
C SER A 205 3.47 -0.78 -23.42
N GLY A 206 2.19 -1.12 -23.19
CA GLY A 206 1.64 -1.14 -21.83
C GLY A 206 2.29 -2.21 -20.97
N GLN A 207 2.49 -3.42 -21.52
CA GLN A 207 3.16 -4.51 -20.81
C GLN A 207 4.63 -4.23 -20.49
N ALA A 208 5.33 -3.50 -21.34
CA ALA A 208 6.69 -3.03 -21.07
C ALA A 208 6.74 -2.11 -19.82
N THR A 209 5.69 -1.32 -19.54
CA THR A 209 5.66 -0.46 -18.34
C THR A 209 5.63 -1.24 -17.02
N ILE A 210 5.29 -2.54 -17.06
CA ILE A 210 5.26 -3.41 -15.89
C ILE A 210 6.60 -4.12 -15.74
N PHE A 211 6.85 -5.13 -16.57
CA PHE A 211 7.94 -6.08 -16.35
C PHE A 211 9.28 -5.60 -16.93
N GLN A 212 9.26 -4.91 -18.08
CA GLN A 212 10.49 -4.34 -18.64
C GLN A 212 10.99 -3.17 -17.79
N SER A 213 10.09 -2.28 -17.36
CA SER A 213 10.41 -1.21 -16.41
C SER A 213 11.08 -1.74 -15.13
N ASN A 214 10.61 -2.86 -14.58
CA ASN A 214 11.25 -3.51 -13.43
C ASN A 214 12.70 -3.91 -13.72
N LEU A 215 12.97 -4.54 -14.87
CA LEU A 215 14.32 -4.90 -15.30
C LEU A 215 15.24 -3.69 -15.42
N ASP A 216 14.71 -2.59 -15.93
CA ASP A 216 15.49 -1.40 -16.23
C ASP A 216 15.84 -0.59 -14.97
N THR A 217 15.01 -0.66 -13.92
CA THR A 217 15.07 0.29 -12.81
C THR A 217 15.06 -0.32 -11.40
N ASN A 218 14.30 -1.39 -11.17
CA ASN A 218 13.96 -1.81 -9.81
C ASN A 218 14.64 -3.11 -9.36
N ILE A 219 15.20 -3.89 -10.29
CA ILE A 219 15.93 -5.13 -9.97
C ILE A 219 17.43 -5.00 -10.31
N PRO A 220 18.34 -5.47 -9.45
CA PRO A 220 19.76 -5.52 -9.80
C PRO A 220 20.03 -6.42 -11.00
N GLN A 221 21.01 -6.05 -11.84
CA GLN A 221 21.38 -6.80 -13.04
C GLN A 221 21.67 -8.29 -12.78
N ALA A 222 22.26 -8.61 -11.62
CA ALA A 222 22.57 -9.99 -11.22
C ALA A 222 21.30 -10.87 -11.04
N LEU A 223 20.14 -10.25 -10.84
CA LEU A 223 18.85 -10.91 -10.61
C LEU A 223 17.88 -10.71 -11.79
N ALA A 224 18.27 -9.96 -12.81
CA ALA A 224 17.45 -9.65 -13.99
C ALA A 224 16.95 -10.93 -14.70
N TRP A 225 17.74 -12.00 -14.69
CA TRP A 225 17.36 -13.30 -15.26
C TRP A 225 16.05 -13.85 -14.69
N SER A 226 15.70 -13.51 -13.45
CA SER A 226 14.46 -13.98 -12.81
C SER A 226 13.21 -13.35 -13.42
N VAL A 227 13.31 -12.16 -14.02
CA VAL A 227 12.18 -11.41 -14.59
C VAL A 227 12.25 -11.36 -16.13
N ALA A 228 13.43 -11.51 -16.72
CA ALA A 228 13.70 -11.34 -18.16
C ALA A 228 12.75 -12.14 -19.07
N SER A 229 12.53 -13.43 -18.77
CA SER A 229 11.62 -14.26 -19.57
C SER A 229 10.17 -13.80 -19.47
N LEU A 230 9.74 -13.32 -18.31
CA LEU A 230 8.38 -12.81 -18.11
C LEU A 230 8.17 -11.50 -18.87
N ALA A 231 9.15 -10.59 -18.84
CA ALA A 231 9.10 -9.34 -19.62
C ALA A 231 9.07 -9.61 -21.13
N GLY A 232 9.93 -10.51 -21.62
CA GLY A 232 9.93 -10.90 -23.03
C GLY A 232 8.60 -11.52 -23.46
N TYR A 233 8.06 -12.43 -22.64
CA TYR A 233 6.75 -13.04 -22.90
C TYR A 233 5.61 -12.02 -22.89
N SER A 234 5.58 -11.13 -21.90
CA SER A 234 4.48 -10.16 -21.76
C SER A 234 4.42 -9.19 -22.93
N MET A 235 5.57 -8.80 -23.48
CA MET A 235 5.63 -7.95 -24.67
C MET A 235 5.34 -8.72 -25.97
N ALA A 236 5.73 -9.99 -26.07
CA ALA A 236 5.47 -10.83 -27.24
C ALA A 236 4.01 -11.29 -27.34
N SER A 237 3.33 -11.47 -26.21
CA SER A 237 1.94 -11.94 -26.12
C SER A 237 1.12 -11.09 -25.14
N PRO A 238 0.97 -9.78 -25.39
CA PRO A 238 0.44 -8.83 -24.41
C PRO A 238 -1.01 -9.06 -24.05
N PHE A 239 -1.81 -9.53 -25.00
CA PHE A 239 -3.19 -9.92 -24.72
C PHE A 239 -3.25 -11.05 -23.70
N LEU A 240 -2.49 -12.13 -23.93
CA LEU A 240 -2.50 -13.30 -23.05
C LEU A 240 -1.88 -12.98 -21.69
N ALA A 241 -0.81 -12.19 -21.65
CA ALA A 241 -0.19 -11.72 -20.42
C ALA A 241 -1.18 -10.92 -19.56
N ASN A 242 -1.86 -9.92 -20.13
CA ASN A 242 -2.82 -9.13 -19.37
C ASN A 242 -4.01 -9.97 -18.87
N ILE A 243 -4.48 -10.93 -19.66
CA ILE A 243 -5.54 -11.86 -19.21
C ILE A 243 -5.07 -12.70 -18.01
N LEU A 244 -3.83 -13.22 -18.04
CA LEU A 244 -3.24 -13.95 -16.92
C LEU A 244 -3.03 -13.07 -15.67
N GLU A 245 -2.84 -11.77 -15.85
CA GLU A 245 -2.75 -10.79 -14.77
C GLU A 245 -4.10 -10.44 -14.15
N VAL A 246 -5.17 -10.40 -14.96
CA VAL A 246 -6.54 -10.05 -14.57
C VAL A 246 -7.26 -11.20 -13.85
N ILE A 247 -7.07 -12.44 -14.31
CA ILE A 247 -7.76 -13.62 -13.75
C ILE A 247 -7.55 -13.77 -12.22
N PRO A 248 -6.32 -13.66 -11.67
CA PRO A 248 -6.08 -13.69 -10.24
C PRO A 248 -6.85 -12.59 -9.49
N ILE A 249 -6.91 -11.37 -10.02
CA ILE A 249 -7.60 -10.24 -9.38
C ILE A 249 -9.10 -10.54 -9.27
N ILE A 250 -9.73 -10.97 -10.37
CA ILE A 250 -11.15 -11.35 -10.39
C ILE A 250 -11.43 -12.50 -9.41
N SER A 251 -10.57 -13.52 -9.42
CA SER A 251 -10.71 -14.69 -8.54
C SER A 251 -10.63 -14.29 -7.07
N LEU A 252 -9.69 -13.42 -6.70
CA LEU A 252 -9.56 -12.91 -5.34
C LEU A 252 -10.78 -12.10 -4.91
N ILE A 253 -11.27 -11.19 -5.75
CA ILE A 253 -12.49 -10.41 -5.48
C ILE A 253 -13.68 -11.37 -5.27
N ALA A 254 -13.87 -12.35 -6.15
CA ALA A 254 -14.95 -13.33 -6.03
C ALA A 254 -14.86 -14.13 -4.73
N LEU A 255 -13.66 -14.58 -4.34
CA LEU A 255 -13.46 -15.30 -3.07
C LEU A 255 -13.75 -14.43 -1.84
N TRP A 256 -13.35 -13.15 -1.87
CA TRP A 256 -13.68 -12.20 -0.81
C TRP A 256 -15.19 -11.97 -0.68
N LEU A 257 -15.89 -11.78 -1.81
CA LEU A 257 -17.33 -11.53 -1.86
C LEU A 257 -18.18 -12.77 -1.53
N THR A 258 -17.70 -13.97 -1.87
CA THR A 258 -18.40 -15.24 -1.58
C THR A 258 -18.12 -15.79 -0.17
N GLY A 259 -17.33 -15.06 0.65
CA GLY A 259 -17.07 -15.43 2.03
C GLY A 259 -15.94 -16.46 2.23
N HIS A 260 -15.21 -16.85 1.18
CA HIS A 260 -14.03 -17.72 1.24
C HIS A 260 -12.77 -16.96 1.70
N ARG A 261 -12.90 -16.16 2.75
CA ARG A 261 -11.91 -15.14 3.16
C ARG A 261 -10.54 -15.70 3.49
N ARG A 262 -10.46 -16.88 4.12
CA ARG A 262 -9.18 -17.53 4.42
C ARG A 262 -8.44 -17.93 3.15
N THR A 263 -9.15 -18.53 2.19
CA THR A 263 -8.59 -18.89 0.88
C THR A 263 -8.19 -17.65 0.11
N ALA A 264 -9.05 -16.62 0.10
CA ALA A 264 -8.76 -15.33 -0.52
C ALA A 264 -7.49 -14.69 0.05
N PHE A 265 -7.31 -14.71 1.37
CA PHE A 265 -6.11 -14.19 2.04
C PHE A 265 -4.86 -14.96 1.63
N ILE A 266 -4.87 -16.30 1.68
CA ILE A 266 -3.72 -17.13 1.29
C ILE A 266 -3.32 -16.89 -0.17
N LEU A 267 -4.30 -16.85 -1.07
CA LEU A 267 -4.04 -16.57 -2.49
C LEU A 267 -3.59 -15.12 -2.70
N SER A 268 -4.07 -14.17 -1.89
CA SER A 268 -3.58 -12.79 -1.91
C SER A 268 -2.09 -12.73 -1.50
N CYS A 269 -1.65 -13.53 -0.53
CA CYS A 269 -0.22 -13.63 -0.18
C CYS A 269 0.63 -14.06 -1.39
N VAL A 270 0.21 -15.12 -2.09
CA VAL A 270 0.93 -15.63 -3.27
C VAL A 270 0.93 -14.59 -4.38
N TYR A 271 -0.24 -14.03 -4.68
CA TYR A 271 -0.44 -13.05 -5.72
C TYR A 271 0.38 -11.76 -5.50
N LEU A 272 0.31 -11.21 -4.29
CA LEU A 272 1.00 -9.98 -3.94
C LEU A 272 2.51 -10.20 -3.82
N ALA A 273 2.98 -11.37 -3.38
CA ALA A 273 4.40 -11.71 -3.44
C ALA A 273 4.91 -11.78 -4.88
N PHE A 274 4.12 -12.35 -5.79
CA PHE A 274 4.44 -12.37 -7.22
C PHE A 274 4.51 -10.95 -7.79
N ALA A 275 3.48 -10.12 -7.57
CA ALA A 275 3.47 -8.74 -8.05
C ALA A 275 4.63 -7.91 -7.48
N TRP A 276 4.97 -8.13 -6.21
CA TRP A 276 6.05 -7.42 -5.53
C TRP A 276 7.43 -7.72 -6.11
N TRP A 277 7.74 -9.00 -6.35
CA TRP A 277 9.02 -9.39 -6.94
C TRP A 277 9.06 -9.08 -8.44
N PHE A 278 8.14 -9.65 -9.20
CA PHE A 278 8.20 -9.65 -10.66
C PHE A 278 7.74 -8.32 -11.27
N GLY A 279 6.83 -7.60 -10.64
CA GLY A 279 6.38 -6.29 -11.12
C GLY A 279 7.20 -5.12 -10.57
N MET A 280 7.65 -5.19 -9.32
CA MET A 280 8.23 -4.03 -8.62
C MET A 280 9.68 -4.21 -8.13
N GLY A 281 10.30 -5.36 -8.30
CA GLY A 281 11.68 -5.59 -7.83
C GLY A 281 11.82 -5.40 -6.31
N LEU A 282 10.81 -5.84 -5.55
CA LEU A 282 10.63 -5.58 -4.12
C LEU A 282 10.48 -4.08 -3.75
N GLY A 283 10.08 -3.23 -4.69
CA GLY A 283 10.05 -1.77 -4.49
C GLY A 283 11.43 -1.11 -4.64
N GLY A 284 12.38 -1.78 -5.31
CA GLY A 284 13.74 -1.26 -5.48
C GLY A 284 14.62 -1.39 -4.23
N LEU A 285 14.20 -2.17 -3.22
CA LEU A 285 14.97 -2.34 -1.97
C LEU A 285 16.40 -2.86 -2.18
N LEU A 286 16.65 -3.54 -3.30
CA LEU A 286 17.96 -4.12 -3.62
C LEU A 286 18.84 -3.20 -4.48
N THR A 287 18.36 -2.02 -4.89
CA THR A 287 19.08 -1.12 -5.80
C THR A 287 19.96 -0.11 -5.07
N GLY A 288 19.77 0.09 -3.77
CA GLY A 288 20.38 1.21 -3.04
C GLY A 288 19.49 2.45 -2.98
N LEU A 289 18.36 2.48 -3.70
CA LEU A 289 17.51 3.66 -3.87
C LEU A 289 16.03 3.43 -3.47
N GLY A 290 15.65 2.22 -3.08
CA GLY A 290 14.29 1.95 -2.59
C GLY A 290 13.99 2.75 -1.33
N THR A 291 12.84 3.45 -1.28
CA THR A 291 12.44 4.32 -0.15
C THR A 291 11.49 3.65 0.83
N ASP A 292 10.78 2.62 0.37
CA ASP A 292 9.75 1.89 1.10
C ASP A 292 9.51 0.54 0.38
N PRO A 293 8.86 -0.44 1.01
CA PRO A 293 8.64 -1.75 0.40
C PRO A 293 7.47 -1.77 -0.61
N ASN A 294 6.90 -0.62 -0.98
CA ASN A 294 5.79 -0.48 -1.92
C ASN A 294 4.45 -1.06 -1.41
N THR A 295 3.43 -1.06 -2.25
CA THR A 295 2.03 -1.43 -1.94
C THR A 295 1.82 -2.84 -1.38
N PRO A 296 2.48 -3.91 -1.88
CA PRO A 296 2.09 -5.29 -1.55
C PRO A 296 2.12 -5.64 -0.05
N PRO A 297 3.16 -5.32 0.75
CA PRO A 297 3.16 -5.64 2.18
C PRO A 297 2.07 -4.91 2.98
N LEU A 298 1.78 -3.64 2.62
CA LEU A 298 0.70 -2.88 3.25
C LEU A 298 -0.67 -3.45 2.88
N LEU A 299 -0.89 -3.80 1.62
CA LEU A 299 -2.15 -4.39 1.17
C LEU A 299 -2.40 -5.76 1.79
N LEU A 300 -1.35 -6.54 2.08
CA LEU A 300 -1.46 -7.79 2.84
C LEU A 300 -1.90 -7.56 4.28
N ALA A 301 -1.30 -6.58 4.97
CA ALA A 301 -1.73 -6.22 6.33
C ALA A 301 -3.19 -5.73 6.37
N ILE A 302 -3.63 -5.00 5.35
CA ILE A 302 -5.02 -4.58 5.21
C ILE A 302 -5.94 -5.77 4.88
N SER A 303 -5.50 -6.70 4.03
CA SER A 303 -6.25 -7.92 3.69
C SER A 303 -6.50 -8.80 4.92
N TYR A 304 -5.57 -8.78 5.88
CA TYR A 304 -5.75 -9.44 7.17
C TYR A 304 -6.92 -8.85 7.97
N LEU A 305 -7.23 -7.56 7.82
CA LEU A 305 -8.44 -6.96 8.43
C LEU A 305 -9.71 -7.59 7.86
N THR A 306 -9.77 -7.75 6.54
CA THR A 306 -10.93 -8.35 5.87
C THR A 306 -11.16 -9.79 6.35
N LEU A 307 -10.08 -10.53 6.60
CA LEU A 307 -10.12 -11.86 7.21
C LEU A 307 -10.68 -11.81 8.64
N GLU A 308 -10.15 -10.92 9.49
CA GLU A 308 -10.54 -10.81 10.90
C GLU A 308 -11.97 -10.33 11.12
N LYS A 309 -12.54 -9.53 10.20
CA LYS A 309 -13.96 -9.11 10.26
C LYS A 309 -14.91 -10.31 10.43
N GLN A 310 -14.64 -11.44 9.76
CA GLN A 310 -15.47 -12.64 9.86
C GLN A 310 -15.43 -13.27 11.26
N VAL A 311 -14.25 -13.26 11.89
CA VAL A 311 -14.05 -13.79 13.25
C VAL A 311 -14.74 -12.89 14.26
N PHE A 312 -14.60 -11.57 14.08
CA PHE A 312 -15.25 -10.56 14.89
C PHE A 312 -16.78 -10.70 14.85
N ASP A 313 -17.38 -10.72 13.66
CA ASP A 313 -18.84 -10.83 13.49
C ASP A 313 -19.41 -12.10 14.15
N LYS A 314 -18.73 -13.24 14.00
CA LYS A 314 -19.13 -14.50 14.65
C LYS A 314 -19.13 -14.41 16.18
N ARG A 315 -18.15 -13.73 16.78
CA ARG A 315 -18.05 -13.59 18.25
C ARG A 315 -19.09 -12.63 18.82
N VAL A 316 -19.33 -11.50 18.14
CA VAL A 316 -20.39 -10.55 18.54
C VAL A 316 -21.77 -11.21 18.54
N LEU A 317 -22.05 -12.10 17.57
CA LEU A 317 -23.29 -12.88 17.54
C LEU A 317 -23.42 -13.83 18.74
N VAL A 318 -22.33 -14.44 19.18
CA VAL A 318 -22.32 -15.34 20.35
C VAL A 318 -22.55 -14.55 21.65
N GLU A 319 -21.91 -13.39 21.82
CA GLU A 319 -22.13 -12.54 23.00
C GLU A 319 -23.60 -12.11 23.13
N ASN A 320 -24.21 -11.66 22.03
CA ASN A 320 -25.61 -11.22 22.03
C ASN A 320 -26.61 -12.34 22.36
N THR A 321 -26.32 -13.58 21.94
CA THR A 321 -27.18 -14.74 22.26
C THR A 321 -27.03 -15.20 23.70
N MET A 322 -25.87 -15.00 24.33
CA MET A 322 -25.67 -15.28 25.76
C MET A 322 -26.24 -14.20 26.69
N SER A 323 -26.29 -12.94 26.24
CA SER A 323 -26.83 -11.82 27.03
C SER A 323 -28.34 -11.62 26.92
N ALA A 324 -29.03 -12.33 26.02
CA ALA A 324 -30.48 -12.23 25.89
C ALA A 324 -31.17 -12.85 27.13
N PRO A 325 -32.11 -12.15 27.79
CA PRO A 325 -32.86 -12.73 28.90
C PRO A 325 -33.60 -13.97 28.42
N ARG A 326 -33.29 -15.13 29.02
CA ARG A 326 -34.09 -16.34 28.84
C ARG A 326 -35.43 -16.08 29.50
N TYR A 327 -36.41 -15.66 28.72
CA TYR A 327 -37.81 -15.71 29.13
C TYR A 327 -38.18 -17.20 29.22
N ASN A 328 -38.12 -17.73 30.44
CA ASN A 328 -38.81 -18.95 30.84
C ASN A 328 -40.19 -18.56 31.38
#